data_AF-A0A8I2B810-F1
#
_entry.id   AF-A0A8I2B810-F1
#
_cell.length_a   1.000
_cell.length_b   1.000
_cell.length_c   1.000
_cell.angle_alpha   90.00
_cell.angle_beta   90.00
_cell.angle_gamma   90.00
#
_symmetry.space_group_name_H-M   'P 1'
#
loop_
_entity.id
_entity.type
_entity.pdbx_description
1 polymer ?
#
loop_
_entity_poly.entity_id
_entity_poly.type
_entity_poly.pdbx_seq_one_letter_code
_entity_poly.pdbx_strand_id
1 'polypeptide(L)'
;MKDNVKRYIGIFLTFFGEASKIDAQETVDILSVFYHGTKDNPGLESYSSYNEFAILFTDTKNKLDQFKNNNLSYVEKKGLASDIVNVYSKGIEMIGKILTYCIALYKFSQNKKYNLYQIHKMTLHKKIEEVEGHRHLKSITTIINRFVRNSDAHLSIVFKPDLNKFVYKKTSNGKVETEFINIDEVILQLFPSVGWVTKAFIFSNNLLVLFHNDKAKFDQLAKEIDAI
;
A
#
# COMPACT_ATOMS: atom_id res chain seq x y z
N MET A 1 8.51 -1.15 13.59
CA MET A 1 8.58 -1.25 12.10
C MET A 1 8.20 -2.64 11.61
N LYS A 2 8.81 -3.72 12.14
CA LYS A 2 8.45 -5.11 11.79
C LYS A 2 7.00 -5.46 12.20
N ASP A 3 6.53 -4.94 13.33
CA ASP A 3 5.17 -5.23 13.86
C ASP A 3 4.03 -4.76 12.96
N ASN A 4 4.22 -3.63 12.26
CA ASN A 4 3.20 -3.14 11.32
C ASN A 4 3.07 -4.04 10.09
N VAL A 5 4.20 -4.53 9.55
CA VAL A 5 4.18 -5.47 8.43
C VAL A 5 3.47 -6.76 8.84
N LYS A 6 3.78 -7.31 10.02
CA LYS A 6 3.10 -8.49 10.56
C LYS A 6 1.60 -8.30 10.71
N ARG A 7 1.19 -7.16 11.28
CA ARG A 7 -0.23 -6.82 11.42
C ARG A 7 -0.93 -6.86 10.06
N TYR A 8 -0.34 -6.29 9.02
CA TYR A 8 -0.91 -6.33 7.67
C TYR A 8 -0.88 -7.73 7.06
N ILE A 9 0.18 -8.51 7.28
CA ILE A 9 0.24 -9.91 6.86
C ILE A 9 -0.94 -10.69 7.45
N GLY A 10 -1.18 -10.55 8.76
CA GLY A 10 -2.30 -11.20 9.44
C GLY A 10 -3.67 -10.79 8.88
N ILE A 11 -3.84 -9.50 8.57
CA ILE A 11 -5.06 -9.00 7.91
C ILE A 11 -5.25 -9.65 6.54
N PHE A 12 -4.22 -9.65 5.68
CA PHE A 12 -4.31 -10.25 4.34
C PHE A 12 -4.53 -11.76 4.40
N LEU A 13 -3.82 -12.49 5.26
CA LEU A 13 -3.97 -13.94 5.41
C LEU A 13 -5.35 -14.34 5.93
N THR A 14 -5.89 -13.60 6.91
CA THR A 14 -7.27 -13.82 7.39
C THR A 14 -8.24 -13.70 6.23
N PHE A 15 -8.06 -12.67 5.42
CA PHE A 15 -8.95 -12.35 4.33
C PHE A 15 -8.84 -13.33 3.15
N PHE A 16 -7.61 -13.75 2.81
CA PHE A 16 -7.39 -14.80 1.82
C PHE A 16 -8.00 -16.11 2.31
N GLY A 17 -7.80 -16.47 3.58
CA GLY A 17 -8.36 -17.68 4.18
C GLY A 17 -9.90 -17.68 4.21
N GLU A 18 -10.55 -16.52 4.42
CA GLU A 18 -12.01 -16.40 4.33
C GLU A 18 -12.52 -16.66 2.91
N ALA A 19 -11.87 -16.09 1.89
CA ALA A 19 -12.23 -16.34 0.49
C ALA A 19 -11.94 -17.79 0.07
N SER A 20 -10.79 -18.34 0.48
CA SER A 20 -10.40 -19.72 0.14
C SER A 20 -11.31 -20.79 0.75
N LYS A 21 -12.02 -20.49 1.83
CA LYS A 21 -13.05 -21.38 2.39
C LYS A 21 -14.28 -21.53 1.48
N ILE A 22 -14.54 -20.54 0.61
CA ILE A 22 -15.60 -20.63 -0.40
C ILE A 22 -15.07 -21.39 -1.61
N ASP A 23 -13.99 -20.87 -2.20
CA ASP A 23 -13.28 -21.53 -3.28
C ASP A 23 -11.81 -21.10 -3.26
N ALA A 24 -10.92 -22.07 -3.03
CA ALA A 24 -9.49 -21.83 -3.00
C ALA A 24 -8.93 -21.50 -4.38
N GLN A 25 -9.44 -22.12 -5.45
CA GLN A 25 -8.96 -21.89 -6.81
C GLN A 25 -9.36 -20.50 -7.28
N GLU A 26 -10.62 -20.11 -7.12
CA GLU A 26 -11.07 -18.75 -7.49
C GLU A 26 -10.31 -17.66 -6.71
N THR A 27 -10.00 -17.91 -5.43
CA THR A 27 -9.18 -17.00 -4.61
C THR A 27 -7.79 -16.82 -5.21
N VAL A 28 -7.13 -17.92 -5.60
CA VAL A 28 -5.82 -17.90 -6.25
C VAL A 28 -5.92 -17.22 -7.62
N ASP A 29 -6.98 -17.48 -8.39
CA ASP A 29 -7.19 -16.90 -9.71
C ASP A 29 -7.34 -15.39 -9.61
N ILE A 30 -8.16 -14.87 -8.68
CA ILE A 30 -8.29 -13.44 -8.41
C ILE A 30 -6.94 -12.81 -8.08
N LEU A 31 -6.16 -13.44 -7.19
CA LEU A 31 -4.86 -12.92 -6.77
C LEU A 31 -3.80 -13.00 -7.87
N SER A 32 -3.83 -14.05 -8.70
CA SER A 32 -2.88 -14.25 -9.81
C SER A 32 -2.96 -13.15 -10.86
N VAL A 33 -4.13 -12.52 -11.04
CA VAL A 33 -4.32 -11.35 -11.91
C VAL A 33 -3.40 -10.19 -11.53
N PHE A 34 -2.99 -10.08 -10.25
CA PHE A 34 -1.97 -9.11 -9.85
C PHE A 34 -0.66 -9.29 -10.62
N TYR A 35 -0.25 -10.53 -10.86
CA TYR A 35 1.04 -10.86 -11.45
C TYR A 35 1.01 -10.88 -12.97
N HIS A 36 -0.12 -11.25 -13.57
CA HIS A 36 -0.17 -11.57 -15.00
C HIS A 36 -1.30 -10.85 -15.76
N GLY A 37 -2.18 -10.12 -15.07
CA GLY A 37 -3.41 -9.61 -15.66
C GLY A 37 -4.36 -10.74 -16.06
N THR A 38 -5.28 -10.47 -16.97
CA THR A 38 -6.08 -11.53 -17.61
C THR A 38 -5.85 -11.55 -19.11
N LYS A 39 -6.23 -12.65 -19.78
CA LYS A 39 -6.16 -12.75 -21.24
C LYS A 39 -6.91 -11.61 -21.94
N ASP A 40 -8.10 -11.28 -21.44
CA ASP A 40 -8.94 -10.22 -22.02
C ASP A 40 -8.52 -8.82 -21.58
N ASN A 41 -7.87 -8.69 -20.42
CA ASN A 41 -7.42 -7.42 -19.87
C ASN A 41 -6.00 -7.54 -19.28
N PRO A 42 -4.95 -7.59 -20.12
CA PRO A 42 -3.57 -7.68 -19.65
C PRO A 42 -3.16 -6.50 -18.76
N GLY A 43 -3.74 -5.32 -19.00
CA GLY A 43 -3.49 -4.11 -18.20
C GLY A 43 -3.99 -4.15 -16.75
N LEU A 44 -4.61 -5.26 -16.31
CA LEU A 44 -4.89 -5.50 -14.88
C LEU A 44 -3.65 -5.95 -14.10
N GLU A 45 -2.59 -6.34 -14.80
CA GLU A 45 -1.29 -6.65 -14.22
C GLU A 45 -0.76 -5.46 -13.40
N SER A 46 -0.26 -5.73 -12.20
CA SER A 46 0.20 -4.72 -11.23
C SER A 46 1.59 -5.01 -10.64
N TYR A 47 2.18 -6.15 -10.95
CA TYR A 47 3.54 -6.55 -10.56
C TYR A 47 4.63 -5.66 -11.17
N SER A 48 4.49 -5.19 -12.40
CA SER A 48 5.37 -4.20 -13.04
C SER A 48 5.43 -2.91 -12.25
N SER A 49 4.25 -2.41 -11.83
CA SER A 49 4.13 -1.23 -10.98
C SER A 49 4.71 -1.48 -9.58
N TYR A 50 4.61 -2.71 -9.07
CA TYR A 50 5.21 -3.09 -7.80
C TYR A 50 6.73 -3.05 -7.88
N ASN A 51 7.33 -3.58 -8.96
CA ASN A 51 8.77 -3.55 -9.17
C ASN A 51 9.30 -2.11 -9.23
N GLU A 52 8.62 -1.23 -9.98
CA GLU A 52 8.97 0.21 -10.02
C GLU A 52 8.94 0.83 -8.61
N PHE A 53 7.84 0.61 -7.87
CA PHE A 53 7.71 1.10 -6.51
C PHE A 53 8.79 0.53 -5.58
N ALA A 54 9.09 -0.76 -5.66
CA ALA A 54 10.05 -1.43 -4.79
C ALA A 54 11.48 -0.90 -4.99
N ILE A 55 11.87 -0.64 -6.24
CA ILE A 55 13.16 -0.02 -6.58
C ILE A 55 13.21 1.39 -6.00
N LEU A 56 12.23 2.24 -6.33
CA LEU A 56 12.17 3.63 -5.83
C LEU A 56 12.20 3.69 -4.30
N PHE A 57 11.39 2.86 -3.64
CA PHE A 57 11.34 2.80 -2.18
C PHE A 57 12.69 2.40 -1.58
N THR A 58 13.37 1.43 -2.17
CA THR A 58 14.68 0.96 -1.69
C THR A 58 15.74 2.02 -1.87
N ASP A 59 15.78 2.68 -3.03
CA ASP A 59 16.74 3.74 -3.32
C ASP A 59 16.56 4.93 -2.37
N THR A 60 15.32 5.40 -2.17
CA THR A 60 15.03 6.49 -1.23
C THR A 60 15.34 6.09 0.21
N LYS A 61 15.07 4.84 0.60
CA LYS A 61 15.45 4.35 1.94
C LYS A 61 16.97 4.35 2.12
N ASN A 62 17.72 3.89 1.12
CA ASN A 62 19.19 3.88 1.18
C ASN A 62 19.74 5.32 1.29
N LYS A 63 19.18 6.26 0.53
CA LYS A 63 19.51 7.70 0.67
C LYS A 63 19.21 8.20 2.09
N LEU A 64 18.03 7.90 2.63
CA LEU A 64 17.67 8.27 4.01
C LEU A 64 18.67 7.74 5.04
N ASP A 65 19.08 6.47 4.91
CA ASP A 65 20.04 5.85 5.82
C ASP A 65 21.44 6.48 5.70
N GLN A 66 21.88 6.87 4.50
CA GLN A 66 23.13 7.63 4.28
C GLN A 66 23.10 9.03 4.92
N PHE A 67 21.92 9.64 5.01
CA PHE A 67 21.75 11.00 5.51
C PHE A 67 21.54 11.11 7.02
N LYS A 68 21.24 10.02 7.72
CA LYS A 68 21.11 10.01 9.19
C LYS A 68 22.33 10.54 9.94
N ASN A 69 23.51 10.45 9.34
CA ASN A 69 24.78 10.82 9.97
C ASN A 69 25.46 12.05 9.34
N ASN A 70 24.80 12.75 8.41
CA ASN A 70 25.41 13.82 7.62
C ASN A 70 24.60 15.11 7.66
N ASN A 71 25.28 16.26 7.73
CA ASN A 71 24.65 17.57 7.54
C ASN A 71 24.40 17.81 6.05
N LEU A 72 23.13 17.71 5.64
CA LEU A 72 22.72 17.92 4.27
C LEU A 72 22.73 19.39 3.86
N SER A 73 23.19 19.66 2.64
CA SER A 73 22.99 20.94 1.95
C SER A 73 21.51 21.19 1.64
N TYR A 74 21.17 22.44 1.34
CA TYR A 74 19.81 22.84 0.94
C TYR A 74 19.29 22.03 -0.26
N VAL A 75 20.13 21.82 -1.28
CA VAL A 75 19.77 21.10 -2.50
C VAL A 75 19.50 19.63 -2.20
N GLU A 76 20.33 19.00 -1.38
CA GLU A 76 20.16 17.59 -0.98
C GLU A 76 18.89 17.39 -0.14
N LYS A 77 18.59 18.30 0.79
CA LYS A 77 17.33 18.25 1.57
C LYS A 77 16.11 18.32 0.65
N LYS A 78 16.12 19.23 -0.34
CA LYS A 78 15.03 19.37 -1.30
C LYS A 78 14.90 18.14 -2.20
N GLY A 79 16.02 17.58 -2.67
CA GLY A 79 16.04 16.36 -3.48
C GLY A 79 15.48 15.17 -2.72
N LEU A 80 15.95 14.93 -1.50
CA LEU A 80 15.45 13.86 -0.62
C LEU A 80 13.96 14.01 -0.33
N ALA A 81 13.50 15.23 -0.03
CA ALA A 81 12.09 15.49 0.21
C ALA A 81 11.22 15.20 -1.02
N SER A 82 11.71 15.54 -2.22
CA SER A 82 11.05 15.21 -3.49
C SER A 82 10.97 13.69 -3.70
N ASP A 83 12.05 12.97 -3.43
CA ASP A 83 12.10 11.51 -3.54
C ASP A 83 11.08 10.85 -2.60
N ILE A 84 10.99 11.32 -1.34
CA ILE A 84 10.03 10.83 -0.36
C ILE A 84 8.59 11.02 -0.83
N VAL A 85 8.25 12.21 -1.34
CA VAL A 85 6.91 12.51 -1.85
C VAL A 85 6.58 11.64 -3.06
N ASN A 86 7.53 11.44 -3.96
CA ASN A 86 7.37 10.57 -5.12
C ASN A 86 7.11 9.11 -4.72
N VAL A 87 7.93 8.57 -3.82
CA VAL A 87 7.75 7.20 -3.29
C VAL A 87 6.40 7.06 -2.62
N TYR A 88 6.00 8.03 -1.80
CA TYR A 88 4.72 8.00 -1.13
C TYR A 88 3.56 8.00 -2.14
N SER A 89 3.61 8.87 -3.16
CA SER A 89 2.60 8.92 -4.24
C SER A 89 2.48 7.59 -4.99
N LYS A 90 3.61 7.00 -5.40
CA LYS A 90 3.64 5.67 -6.04
C LYS A 90 3.15 4.56 -5.12
N GLY A 91 3.47 4.65 -3.83
CA GLY A 91 2.97 3.73 -2.81
C GLY A 91 1.45 3.80 -2.62
N ILE A 92 0.87 5.00 -2.69
CA ILE A 92 -0.58 5.19 -2.67
C ILE A 92 -1.25 4.58 -3.90
N GLU A 93 -0.67 4.78 -5.09
CA GLU A 93 -1.15 4.14 -6.33
C GLU A 93 -1.13 2.61 -6.19
N MET A 94 -0.04 2.07 -5.64
CA MET A 94 0.10 0.63 -5.37
C MET A 94 -0.94 0.12 -4.39
N ILE A 95 -1.21 0.84 -3.30
CA ILE A 95 -2.30 0.49 -2.38
C ILE A 95 -3.65 0.50 -3.11
N GLY A 96 -3.89 1.46 -4.00
CA GLY A 96 -5.08 1.50 -4.84
C GLY A 96 -5.22 0.27 -5.75
N LYS A 97 -4.12 -0.26 -6.27
CA LYS A 97 -4.07 -1.52 -7.02
C LYS A 97 -4.34 -2.72 -6.10
N ILE A 98 -3.72 -2.79 -4.93
CA ILE A 98 -3.96 -3.85 -3.93
C ILE A 98 -5.45 -3.90 -3.52
N LEU A 99 -6.07 -2.74 -3.27
CA LEU A 99 -7.47 -2.66 -2.89
C LEU A 99 -8.42 -3.24 -3.94
N THR A 100 -8.04 -3.25 -5.22
CA THR A 100 -8.86 -3.90 -6.27
C THR A 100 -9.07 -5.39 -5.98
N TYR A 101 -8.00 -6.10 -5.63
CA TYR A 101 -8.07 -7.53 -5.30
C TYR A 101 -8.76 -7.74 -3.96
N CYS A 102 -8.53 -6.84 -2.99
CA CYS A 102 -9.26 -6.88 -1.72
C CYS A 102 -10.79 -6.78 -1.93
N ILE A 103 -11.25 -5.83 -2.76
CA ILE A 103 -12.68 -5.67 -3.04
C ILE A 103 -13.24 -6.87 -3.79
N ALA A 104 -12.51 -7.43 -4.76
CA ALA A 104 -12.94 -8.59 -5.53
C ALA A 104 -13.13 -9.81 -4.63
N LEU A 105 -12.12 -10.15 -3.82
CA LEU A 105 -12.18 -11.22 -2.84
C LEU A 105 -13.29 -10.99 -1.80
N TYR A 106 -13.60 -9.73 -1.45
CA TYR A 106 -14.66 -9.43 -0.49
C TYR A 106 -16.03 -9.69 -1.09
N LYS A 107 -16.26 -9.22 -2.33
CA LYS A 107 -17.50 -9.52 -3.05
C LYS A 107 -17.65 -11.02 -3.23
N PHE A 108 -16.56 -11.70 -3.60
CA PHE A 108 -16.50 -13.14 -3.72
C PHE A 108 -16.85 -13.85 -2.39
N SER A 109 -16.26 -13.44 -1.25
CA SER A 109 -16.53 -14.02 0.07
C SER A 109 -17.98 -13.84 0.56
N GLN A 110 -18.75 -12.97 -0.11
CA GLN A 110 -20.16 -12.72 0.17
C GLN A 110 -21.09 -13.35 -0.89
N ASN A 111 -20.57 -14.23 -1.75
CA ASN A 111 -21.28 -14.77 -2.92
C ASN A 111 -21.85 -13.69 -3.85
N LYS A 112 -21.23 -12.50 -3.87
CA LYS A 112 -21.60 -11.41 -4.76
C LYS A 112 -20.74 -11.47 -6.02
N LYS A 113 -21.36 -11.16 -7.16
CA LYS A 113 -20.63 -11.00 -8.42
C LYS A 113 -19.63 -9.86 -8.30
N TYR A 114 -18.45 -10.06 -8.88
CA TYR A 114 -17.39 -9.06 -8.95
C TYR A 114 -16.89 -8.93 -10.39
N ASN A 115 -16.29 -7.79 -10.71
CA ASN A 115 -15.66 -7.56 -12.00
C ASN A 115 -14.36 -6.80 -11.75
N LEU A 116 -13.22 -7.48 -11.91
CA LEU A 116 -11.91 -6.91 -11.62
C LEU A 116 -11.62 -5.65 -12.44
N TYR A 117 -12.04 -5.60 -13.70
CA TYR A 117 -11.85 -4.43 -14.57
C TYR A 117 -12.61 -3.20 -14.08
N GLN A 118 -13.89 -3.38 -13.71
CA GLN A 118 -14.70 -2.31 -13.15
C GLN A 118 -14.14 -1.81 -11.81
N ILE A 119 -13.74 -2.73 -10.94
CA ILE A 119 -13.13 -2.38 -9.64
C ILE A 119 -11.79 -1.67 -9.86
N HIS A 120 -10.96 -2.13 -10.81
CA HIS A 120 -9.67 -1.52 -11.12
C HIS A 120 -9.81 -0.04 -11.50
N LYS A 121 -10.82 0.28 -12.32
CA LYS A 121 -11.15 1.65 -12.76
C LYS A 121 -11.74 2.56 -11.68
N MET A 122 -12.11 2.04 -10.51
CA MET A 122 -12.61 2.88 -9.43
C MET A 122 -11.53 3.85 -8.95
N THR A 123 -11.94 5.06 -8.57
CA THR A 123 -11.06 6.00 -7.88
C THR A 123 -10.64 5.42 -6.52
N LEU A 124 -9.49 5.85 -6.00
CA LEU A 124 -9.03 5.40 -4.67
C LEU A 124 -10.09 5.68 -3.59
N HIS A 125 -10.76 6.84 -3.66
CA HIS A 125 -11.84 7.19 -2.76
C HIS A 125 -12.96 6.15 -2.75
N LYS A 126 -13.50 5.78 -3.93
CA LYS A 126 -14.53 4.74 -4.06
C LYS A 126 -14.06 3.38 -3.56
N LYS A 127 -12.79 3.02 -3.83
CA LYS A 127 -12.21 1.78 -3.31
C LYS A 127 -12.17 1.77 -1.78
N ILE A 128 -11.84 2.91 -1.16
CA ILE A 128 -11.83 3.06 0.30
C ILE A 128 -13.25 2.91 0.86
N GLU A 129 -14.24 3.59 0.28
CA GLU A 129 -15.65 3.49 0.73
C GLU A 129 -16.16 2.04 0.70
N GLU A 130 -15.87 1.30 -0.38
CA GLU A 130 -16.28 -0.11 -0.53
C GLU A 130 -15.67 -1.01 0.56
N VAL A 131 -14.45 -0.74 1.03
CA VAL A 131 -13.76 -1.58 2.02
C VAL A 131 -13.91 -1.08 3.46
N GLU A 132 -14.32 0.17 3.70
CA GLU A 132 -14.56 0.72 5.04
C GLU A 132 -15.73 0.05 5.75
N GLY A 133 -16.67 -0.54 5.00
CA GLY A 133 -17.71 -1.41 5.54
C GLY A 133 -17.18 -2.70 6.19
N HIS A 134 -15.89 -3.00 6.07
CA HIS A 134 -15.27 -4.21 6.60
C HIS A 134 -14.24 -3.91 7.70
N ARG A 135 -14.42 -4.50 8.90
CA ARG A 135 -13.57 -4.19 10.08
C ARG A 135 -12.07 -4.43 9.82
N HIS A 136 -11.74 -5.47 9.04
CA HIS A 136 -10.36 -5.87 8.78
C HIS A 136 -9.69 -4.99 7.73
N LEU A 137 -10.42 -4.63 6.66
CA LEU A 137 -9.87 -3.82 5.57
C LEU A 137 -9.82 -2.32 5.93
N LYS A 138 -10.69 -1.88 6.86
CA LYS A 138 -10.61 -0.54 7.46
C LYS A 138 -9.21 -0.24 7.97
N SER A 139 -8.55 -1.20 8.64
CA SER A 139 -7.16 -1.04 9.15
C SER A 139 -6.11 -0.83 8.05
N ILE A 140 -6.33 -1.35 6.83
CA ILE A 140 -5.46 -1.07 5.68
C ILE A 140 -5.71 0.36 5.22
N THR A 141 -6.96 0.77 5.09
CA THR A 141 -7.27 2.12 4.60
C THR A 141 -6.95 3.24 5.59
N THR A 142 -6.76 2.94 6.88
CA THR A 142 -6.33 3.92 7.88
C THR A 142 -4.86 4.34 7.72
N ILE A 143 -4.03 3.55 7.01
CA ILE A 143 -2.65 3.98 6.71
C ILE A 143 -2.55 4.92 5.53
N ILE A 144 -3.56 4.91 4.67
CA ILE A 144 -3.74 5.93 3.64
C ILE A 144 -4.06 7.17 4.46
N ASN A 145 -3.03 7.97 4.73
CA ASN A 145 -3.14 9.08 5.66
C ASN A 145 -4.34 9.95 5.26
N ARG A 146 -5.03 10.54 6.25
CA ARG A 146 -5.95 11.68 6.10
C ARG A 146 -5.53 12.63 4.97
N PHE A 147 -4.22 12.91 4.84
CA PHE A 147 -3.66 13.78 3.81
C PHE A 147 -3.96 13.30 2.38
N VAL A 148 -3.88 11.99 2.11
CA VAL A 148 -4.16 11.37 0.80
C VAL A 148 -5.66 11.17 0.59
N ARG A 149 -6.38 10.80 1.65
CA ARG A 149 -7.84 10.62 1.61
C ARG A 149 -8.59 11.92 1.27
N ASN A 150 -8.04 13.08 1.65
CA ASN A 150 -8.64 14.40 1.42
C ASN A 150 -8.01 15.17 0.26
N SER A 151 -6.86 14.75 -0.27
CA SER A 151 -6.27 15.37 -1.45
C SER A 151 -6.93 14.79 -2.69
N ASP A 152 -8.01 15.41 -3.13
CA ASP A 152 -8.56 15.17 -4.47
C ASP A 152 -7.44 15.40 -5.50
N ALA A 153 -7.18 14.36 -6.30
CA ALA A 153 -6.46 14.34 -7.56
C ALA A 153 -4.95 14.69 -7.61
N HIS A 154 -4.39 15.58 -6.79
CA HIS A 154 -2.95 15.89 -6.88
C HIS A 154 -2.39 16.21 -5.50
N LEU A 155 -1.52 15.33 -4.98
CA LEU A 155 -0.67 15.58 -3.83
C LEU A 155 0.19 16.83 -4.08
N SER A 156 -0.34 18.03 -3.77
CA SER A 156 0.42 19.28 -3.75
C SER A 156 1.22 19.39 -2.44
N ILE A 157 1.82 18.27 -2.01
CA ILE A 157 2.76 18.26 -0.90
C ILE A 157 4.06 18.85 -1.41
N VAL A 158 4.42 20.02 -0.87
CA VAL A 158 5.65 20.72 -1.23
C VAL A 158 6.52 20.87 0.01
N PHE A 159 7.78 20.50 -0.10
CA PHE A 159 8.75 20.75 0.97
C PHE A 159 9.18 22.22 0.99
N LYS A 160 9.13 22.83 2.17
CA LYS A 160 9.63 24.19 2.45
C LYS A 160 10.89 24.07 3.32
N PRO A 161 12.11 24.16 2.74
CA PRO A 161 13.35 23.95 3.48
C PRO A 161 13.57 24.97 4.59
N ASP A 162 13.18 26.23 4.38
CA ASP A 162 13.32 27.31 5.37
C ASP A 162 12.51 27.03 6.65
N LEU A 163 11.42 26.28 6.53
CA LEU A 163 10.57 25.87 7.65
C LEU A 163 10.86 24.44 8.12
N ASN A 164 11.72 23.71 7.41
CA ASN A 164 11.97 22.28 7.56
C ASN A 164 10.68 21.44 7.63
N LYS A 165 9.67 21.81 6.82
CA LYS A 165 8.32 21.24 6.86
C LYS A 165 7.79 20.93 5.47
N PHE A 166 6.95 19.90 5.38
CA PHE A 166 6.09 19.68 4.22
C PHE A 166 4.81 20.50 4.36
N VAL A 167 4.34 21.05 3.25
CA VAL A 167 3.18 21.92 3.19
C VAL A 167 2.18 21.35 2.19
N TYR A 168 0.92 21.31 2.57
CA TYR A 168 -0.15 20.91 1.66
C TYR A 168 -1.38 21.80 1.88
N LYS A 169 -2.21 21.89 0.84
CA LYS A 169 -3.47 22.62 0.89
C LYS A 169 -4.60 21.64 1.15
N LYS A 170 -5.46 21.97 2.11
CA LYS A 170 -6.67 21.22 2.45
C LYS A 170 -7.88 22.11 2.25
N THR A 171 -8.92 21.61 1.61
CA THR A 171 -10.22 22.29 1.59
C THR A 171 -11.03 21.82 2.80
N SER A 172 -11.47 22.76 3.64
CA SER A 172 -12.30 22.54 4.82
C SER A 172 -13.44 23.54 4.81
N ASN A 173 -14.70 23.08 4.80
CA ASN A 173 -15.90 23.93 4.75
C ASN A 173 -15.86 24.98 3.61
N GLY A 174 -15.39 24.59 2.42
CA GLY A 174 -15.26 25.48 1.26
C GLY A 174 -14.10 26.48 1.31
N LYS A 175 -13.28 26.48 2.37
CA LYS A 175 -12.07 27.31 2.49
C LYS A 175 -10.82 26.47 2.28
N VAL A 176 -9.83 27.05 1.60
CA VAL A 176 -8.52 26.42 1.41
C VAL A 176 -7.58 26.83 2.55
N GLU A 177 -7.21 25.87 3.38
CA GLU A 177 -6.30 26.02 4.51
C GLU A 177 -4.92 25.44 4.15
N THR A 178 -3.86 26.07 4.65
CA THR A 178 -2.49 25.57 4.50
C THR A 178 -2.08 24.83 5.77
N GLU A 179 -1.69 23.57 5.62
CA GLU A 179 -1.34 22.68 6.71
C GLU A 179 0.12 22.27 6.59
N PHE A 180 0.76 22.01 7.73
CA PHE A 180 2.18 21.72 7.81
C PHE A 180 2.43 20.36 8.45
N ILE A 181 3.39 19.62 7.93
CA ILE A 181 3.82 18.31 8.45
C ILE A 181 5.32 18.37 8.70
N ASN A 182 5.75 17.94 9.89
CA ASN A 182 7.17 17.90 10.22
C ASN A 182 7.89 16.84 9.39
N ILE A 183 9.13 17.12 8.99
CA ILE A 183 9.94 16.18 8.19
C ILE A 183 10.08 14.82 8.88
N ASP A 184 10.24 14.80 10.20
CA ASP A 184 10.38 13.57 10.99
C ASP A 184 9.10 12.73 10.95
N GLU A 185 7.92 13.37 10.96
CA GLU A 185 6.64 12.65 10.83
C GLU A 185 6.53 12.01 9.45
N VAL A 186 6.94 12.71 8.40
CA VAL A 186 6.93 12.16 7.04
C VAL A 186 7.90 10.98 6.91
N ILE A 187 9.11 11.10 7.44
CA ILE A 187 10.15 10.06 7.35
C ILE A 187 9.80 8.85 8.22
N LEU A 188 9.29 9.06 9.45
CA LEU A 188 9.07 7.99 10.42
C LEU A 188 7.71 7.32 10.27
N GLN A 189 6.72 7.99 9.68
CA GLN A 189 5.35 7.47 9.60
C GLN A 189 4.85 7.34 8.15
N LEU A 190 4.87 8.42 7.37
CA LEU A 190 4.27 8.42 6.02
C LEU A 190 5.05 7.57 5.02
N PHE A 191 6.35 7.81 4.91
CA PHE A 191 7.21 7.07 4.00
C PHE A 191 7.15 5.55 4.26
N PRO A 192 7.36 5.05 5.48
CA PRO A 192 7.40 3.60 5.69
C PRO A 192 6.02 2.93 5.63
N SER A 193 4.91 3.65 5.85
CA SER A 193 3.58 3.04 5.90
C SER A 193 3.15 2.39 4.58
N VAL A 194 3.39 3.06 3.45
CA VAL A 194 3.09 2.50 2.13
C VAL A 194 3.95 1.27 1.83
N GLY A 195 5.20 1.27 2.32
CA GLY A 195 6.08 0.11 2.24
C GLY A 195 5.57 -1.07 3.07
N TRP A 196 4.98 -0.83 4.24
CA TRP A 196 4.47 -1.90 5.10
C TRP A 196 3.31 -2.67 4.46
N VAL A 197 2.32 -1.95 3.93
CA VAL A 197 1.15 -2.59 3.31
C VAL A 197 1.53 -3.31 2.03
N THR A 198 2.33 -2.69 1.16
CA THR A 198 2.76 -3.33 -0.08
C THR A 198 3.58 -4.59 0.18
N LYS A 199 4.55 -4.53 1.12
CA LYS A 199 5.34 -5.71 1.49
C LYS A 199 4.49 -6.82 2.09
N ALA A 200 3.55 -6.46 2.97
CA ALA A 200 2.65 -7.42 3.57
C ALA A 200 1.78 -8.12 2.52
N PHE A 201 1.23 -7.39 1.55
CA PHE A 201 0.43 -7.98 0.48
C PHE A 201 1.23 -9.00 -0.33
N ILE A 202 2.41 -8.63 -0.82
CA ILE A 202 3.26 -9.51 -1.62
C ILE A 202 3.69 -10.74 -0.82
N PHE A 203 4.08 -10.54 0.44
CA PHE A 203 4.50 -11.63 1.29
C PHE A 203 3.35 -12.59 1.59
N SER A 204 2.15 -12.09 1.88
CA SER A 204 0.95 -12.92 2.08
C SER A 204 0.57 -13.72 0.84
N ASN A 205 0.73 -13.16 -0.38
CA ASN A 205 0.52 -13.92 -1.62
C ASN A 205 1.54 -15.07 -1.74
N ASN A 206 2.82 -14.80 -1.49
CA ASN A 206 3.86 -15.83 -1.52
C ASN A 206 3.61 -16.93 -0.48
N LEU A 207 3.15 -16.57 0.72
CA LEU A 207 2.77 -17.55 1.75
C LEU A 207 1.59 -18.41 1.31
N LEU A 208 0.58 -17.84 0.63
CA LEU A 208 -0.54 -18.61 0.10
C LEU A 208 -0.06 -19.64 -0.94
N VAL A 209 0.85 -19.25 -1.83
CA VAL A 209 1.46 -20.17 -2.81
C VAL A 209 2.24 -21.28 -2.10
N LEU A 210 3.03 -20.94 -1.07
CA LEU A 210 3.77 -21.94 -0.30
C LEU A 210 2.85 -22.86 0.49
N PHE A 211 1.74 -22.36 1.04
CA PHE A 211 0.76 -23.19 1.74
C PHE A 211 0.23 -24.33 0.85
N HIS A 212 0.02 -24.06 -0.43
CA HIS A 212 -0.47 -25.05 -1.39
C HIS A 212 0.64 -25.96 -1.96
N ASN A 213 1.85 -25.44 -2.16
CA ASN A 213 2.92 -26.15 -2.87
C ASN A 213 4.00 -26.77 -1.96
N ASP A 214 4.25 -26.19 -0.78
CA ASP A 214 5.32 -26.58 0.15
C ASP A 214 4.92 -26.20 1.59
N LYS A 215 4.04 -27.03 2.16
CA LYS A 215 3.47 -26.80 3.50
C LYS A 215 4.54 -26.75 4.59
N ALA A 216 5.63 -27.52 4.47
CA ALA A 216 6.72 -27.51 5.44
C ALA A 216 7.43 -26.15 5.49
N LYS A 217 7.71 -25.57 4.31
CA LYS A 217 8.29 -24.23 4.20
C LYS A 217 7.33 -23.13 4.65
N PHE A 218 6.03 -23.29 4.39
CA PHE A 218 5.01 -22.42 4.95
C PHE A 218 5.03 -22.43 6.49
N ASP A 219 4.98 -23.62 7.10
CA ASP A 219 4.95 -23.77 8.56
C ASP A 219 6.21 -23.19 9.23
N GLN A 220 7.37 -23.32 8.58
CA GLN A 220 8.61 -22.69 9.03
C GLN A 220 8.49 -21.16 9.01
N LEU A 221 8.11 -20.58 7.87
CA LEU A 221 8.01 -19.12 7.71
C LEU A 221 6.94 -18.53 8.62
N ALA A 222 5.81 -19.22 8.81
CA ALA A 222 4.76 -18.79 9.73
C ALA A 222 5.28 -18.66 11.17
N LYS A 223 6.09 -19.63 11.64
CA LYS A 223 6.73 -19.57 12.96
C LYS A 223 7.72 -18.41 13.08
N GLU A 224 8.49 -18.13 12.03
CA GLU A 224 9.42 -16.99 12.01
C GLU A 224 8.67 -15.65 12.09
N ILE A 225 7.48 -15.55 11.47
CA ILE A 225 6.61 -14.37 11.58
C ILE A 225 6.10 -14.21 13.02
N ASP A 226 5.74 -15.29 13.70
CA ASP A 226 5.27 -15.21 15.10
C ASP A 226 6.40 -14.92 16.09
N ALA A 227 7.64 -15.32 15.79
CA ALA A 227 8.80 -15.20 16.69
C ALA A 227 9.53 -13.83 16.66
N ILE A 228 9.29 -12.99 15.64
CA ILE A 228 9.93 -11.66 15.49
C ILE A 228 9.36 -10.59 16.45
#